data_AF-A0A4V1LT11-F1
#
_entry.id   AF-A0A4V1LT11-F1
#
_cell.length_a   1.000
_cell.length_b   1.000
_cell.length_c   1.000
_cell.angle_alpha   90.00
_cell.angle_beta   90.00
_cell.angle_gamma   90.00
#
_symmetry.space_group_name_H-M   'P 1'
#
loop_
_entity.id
_entity.type
_entity.pdbx_description
1 polymer ?
#
loop_
_entity_poly.entity_id
_entity_poly.type
_entity_poly.pdbx_seq_one_letter_code
_entity_poly.pdbx_strand_id
1 'polypeptide(L)'
;MRLRHACAVLMTTLGITGCVDTEKLGLLQAGTGLAAHELCSRIFVSGQQEQQIIDDVIDPVSFPMTWFWSKSVDAENKRVDISIPLMPWIQTNTAIFREGMGCTLIKERTVEELLAESIMPNRMLDNPQSHMPVNINADLQKSIQYWFEEPHSSEFKQQNTYAGLVYHQGKIIAEQYVEGHNNTMPMIGWSMGKTLTALLTGILFDKGQLKPDDVVLEANQKRPYPVTVKHLLHMSAGLEWEEVADKPSPISELLYIYGDSAAYTRTQPQVSEPGTEYLYSTGATQLLAKFIQDKLGSSSQNIYDFYTQSLFHPLGIDTAIFEFDSVGTFWGGARPFVTSRDWLKIGKMVANKGVW
;
A
#
# COMPACT_ATOMS: atom_id res chain seq x y z
N MET A 1 23.23 8.45 22.71
CA MET A 1 23.34 7.16 23.41
C MET A 1 21.92 6.70 23.76
N ARG A 2 21.24 5.98 22.85
CA ARG A 2 19.86 5.53 23.05
C ARG A 2 19.89 4.26 23.92
N LEU A 3 19.20 4.26 25.06
CA LEU A 3 19.03 3.04 25.87
C LEU A 3 18.17 2.05 25.06
N ARG A 4 18.73 0.88 24.73
CA ARG A 4 18.20 -0.15 23.84
C ARG A 4 17.45 -1.31 24.54
N HIS A 5 17.06 -1.18 25.80
CA HIS A 5 16.49 -2.31 26.55
C HIS A 5 15.27 -1.90 27.37
N ALA A 6 14.13 -2.53 27.09
CA ALA A 6 12.99 -2.58 27.99
C ALA A 6 13.05 -3.93 28.74
N CYS A 7 13.31 -3.90 30.04
CA CYS A 7 13.29 -5.11 30.88
C CYS A 7 11.86 -5.37 31.37
N ALA A 8 11.26 -6.48 30.94
CA ALA A 8 10.10 -7.06 31.63
C ALA A 8 10.59 -8.15 32.59
N VAL A 9 10.25 -8.03 33.87
CA VAL A 9 10.58 -9.05 34.89
C VAL A 9 9.53 -10.16 34.81
N LEU A 10 9.93 -11.32 34.29
CA LEU A 10 9.14 -12.56 34.30
C LEU A 10 9.44 -13.33 35.61
N MET A 11 8.44 -13.48 36.47
CA MET A 11 8.44 -14.53 37.50
C MET A 11 7.75 -15.77 36.92
N THR A 12 8.54 -16.67 36.32
CA THR A 12 8.15 -18.06 36.09
C THR A 12 9.27 -18.98 36.57
N THR A 13 8.89 -20.11 37.15
CA THR A 13 9.74 -21.09 37.88
C THR A 13 10.78 -21.83 37.02
N LEU A 14 10.94 -21.46 35.75
CA LEU A 14 12.02 -21.88 34.87
C LEU A 14 12.57 -20.61 34.20
N GLY A 15 13.67 -20.10 34.76
CA GLY A 15 14.24 -18.82 34.41
C GLY A 15 14.74 -18.76 32.96
N ILE A 16 14.01 -18.04 32.11
CA ILE A 16 14.57 -17.35 30.96
C ILE A 16 14.23 -15.86 31.14
N THR A 17 15.06 -15.16 31.92
CA THR A 17 15.05 -13.70 31.95
C THR A 17 15.81 -13.21 30.72
N GLY A 18 15.11 -13.02 29.61
CA GLY A 18 15.65 -12.40 28.40
C GLY A 18 15.10 -10.99 28.23
N CYS A 19 15.97 -10.00 28.07
CA CYS A 19 15.55 -8.72 27.49
C CYS A 19 15.10 -9.00 26.06
N VAL A 20 13.85 -8.69 25.73
CA VAL A 20 13.42 -8.69 24.33
C VAL A 20 14.09 -7.49 23.68
N ASP A 21 15.00 -7.76 22.76
CA ASP A 21 15.64 -6.75 21.92
C ASP A 21 14.57 -5.93 21.20
N THR A 22 14.61 -4.60 21.32
CA THR A 22 13.63 -3.70 20.70
C THR A 22 13.54 -3.90 19.19
N GLU A 23 14.65 -4.27 18.54
CA GLU A 23 14.66 -4.56 17.11
C GLU A 23 13.86 -5.85 16.79
N LYS A 24 14.02 -6.90 17.62
CA LYS A 24 13.27 -8.15 17.45
C LYS A 24 11.78 -7.99 17.74
N LEU A 25 11.43 -7.15 18.72
CA LEU A 25 10.03 -6.83 19.00
C LEU A 25 9.38 -6.09 17.82
N GLY A 26 10.08 -5.13 17.24
CA GLY A 26 9.61 -4.40 16.05
C GLY A 26 9.36 -5.33 14.86
N LEU A 27 10.24 -6.31 14.62
CA LEU A 27 10.05 -7.32 13.57
C LEU A 27 8.80 -8.18 13.78
N LEU A 28 8.56 -8.64 15.01
CA LEU A 28 7.36 -9.43 15.32
C LEU A 28 6.07 -8.62 15.13
N GLN A 29 6.08 -7.37 15.55
CA GLN A 29 4.93 -6.47 15.38
C GLN A 29 4.70 -6.13 13.91
N ALA A 30 5.76 -5.90 13.13
CA ALA A 30 5.66 -5.62 11.70
C ALA A 30 5.17 -6.85 10.93
N GLY A 31 5.68 -8.05 11.23
CA GLY A 31 5.25 -9.29 10.57
C GLY A 31 3.79 -9.64 10.83
N THR A 32 3.34 -9.55 12.10
CA THR A 32 1.92 -9.76 12.42
C THR A 32 1.02 -8.65 11.86
N GLY A 33 1.52 -7.42 11.75
CA GLY A 33 0.83 -6.30 11.08
C GLY A 33 0.68 -6.51 9.57
N LEU A 34 1.75 -6.94 8.90
CA LEU A 34 1.74 -7.33 7.49
C LEU A 34 0.71 -8.44 7.26
N ALA A 35 0.72 -9.49 8.07
CA ALA A 35 -0.21 -10.59 7.93
C ALA A 35 -1.67 -10.16 8.11
N ALA A 36 -1.98 -9.39 9.15
CA ALA A 36 -3.32 -8.88 9.38
C ALA A 36 -3.81 -8.02 8.21
N HIS A 37 -2.94 -7.12 7.72
CA HIS A 37 -3.29 -6.19 6.64
C HIS A 37 -3.47 -6.92 5.30
N GLU A 38 -2.50 -7.72 4.87
CA GLU A 38 -2.58 -8.45 3.59
C GLU A 38 -3.75 -9.44 3.55
N LEU A 39 -4.02 -10.17 4.63
CA LEU A 39 -5.19 -11.05 4.72
C LEU A 39 -6.49 -10.24 4.59
N CYS A 40 -6.63 -9.15 5.35
CA CYS A 40 -7.81 -8.30 5.26
C CYS A 40 -8.01 -7.78 3.84
N SER A 41 -6.98 -7.14 3.26
CA SER A 41 -7.10 -6.49 1.96
C SER A 41 -7.42 -7.51 0.87
N ARG A 42 -6.72 -8.64 0.83
CA ARG A 42 -6.90 -9.63 -0.23
C ARG A 42 -8.21 -10.39 -0.10
N ILE A 43 -8.69 -10.67 1.11
CA ILE A 43 -10.00 -11.30 1.31
C ILE A 43 -11.13 -10.32 0.96
N PHE A 44 -11.12 -9.11 1.53
CA PHE A 44 -12.29 -8.22 1.49
C PHE A 44 -12.27 -7.21 0.34
N VAL A 45 -11.11 -6.85 -0.21
CA VAL A 45 -10.99 -6.00 -1.42
C VAL A 45 -10.90 -6.86 -2.67
N SER A 46 -10.05 -7.90 -2.65
CA SER A 46 -9.75 -8.69 -3.85
C SER A 46 -10.62 -9.95 -3.97
N GLY A 47 -11.25 -10.43 -2.90
CA GLY A 47 -12.01 -11.69 -2.92
C GLY A 47 -11.14 -12.94 -3.06
N GLN A 48 -9.86 -12.86 -2.69
CA GLN A 48 -8.94 -13.99 -2.73
C GLN A 48 -9.25 -15.01 -1.63
N GLN A 49 -8.89 -16.27 -1.88
CA GLN A 49 -9.04 -17.33 -0.90
C GLN A 49 -7.98 -17.21 0.19
N GLU A 50 -8.41 -17.37 1.45
CA GLU A 50 -7.54 -17.22 2.62
C GLU A 50 -6.27 -18.06 2.55
N GLN A 51 -6.39 -19.34 2.17
CA GLN A 51 -5.25 -20.24 2.12
C GLN A 51 -4.23 -19.82 1.05
N GLN A 52 -4.71 -19.38 -0.13
CA GLN A 52 -3.84 -18.88 -1.19
C GLN A 52 -3.05 -17.65 -0.74
N ILE A 53 -3.65 -16.77 0.05
CA ILE A 53 -2.95 -15.59 0.60
C ILE A 53 -1.85 -16.02 1.56
N ILE A 54 -2.11 -17.03 2.40
CA ILE A 54 -1.12 -17.53 3.37
C ILE A 54 0.08 -18.11 2.62
N ASP A 55 -0.17 -19.00 1.68
CA ASP A 55 0.85 -19.73 0.95
C ASP A 55 1.68 -18.81 0.04
N ASP A 56 1.03 -17.89 -0.69
CA ASP A 56 1.70 -17.08 -1.71
C ASP A 56 2.27 -15.75 -1.18
N VAL A 57 1.79 -15.27 -0.03
CA VAL A 57 2.07 -13.90 0.45
C VAL A 57 2.64 -13.87 1.86
N ILE A 58 2.02 -14.59 2.80
CA ILE A 58 2.38 -14.46 4.22
C ILE A 58 3.58 -15.33 4.57
N ASP A 59 3.51 -16.63 4.26
CA ASP A 59 4.55 -17.59 4.60
C ASP A 59 5.90 -17.29 3.94
N PRO A 60 6.00 -16.89 2.66
CA PRO A 60 7.28 -16.62 2.02
C PRO A 60 8.14 -15.54 2.72
N VAL A 61 7.51 -14.62 3.45
CA VAL A 61 8.19 -13.51 4.15
C VAL A 61 8.18 -13.67 5.67
N SER A 62 7.30 -14.51 6.23
CA SER A 62 7.11 -14.62 7.68
C SER A 62 7.41 -16.00 8.24
N PHE A 63 7.56 -17.04 7.41
CA PHE A 63 7.86 -18.39 7.87
C PHE A 63 9.26 -18.47 8.52
N PRO A 64 9.43 -19.21 9.64
CA PRO A 64 8.46 -20.06 10.34
C PRO A 64 7.70 -19.35 11.47
N MET A 65 7.74 -18.01 11.56
CA MET A 65 7.08 -17.28 12.64
C MET A 65 5.57 -17.51 12.69
N THR A 66 4.96 -17.75 11.52
CA THR A 66 3.53 -18.05 11.36
C THR A 66 3.07 -19.25 12.18
N TRP A 67 3.95 -20.23 12.48
CA TRP A 67 3.64 -21.37 13.37
C TRP A 67 3.27 -20.98 14.81
N PHE A 68 3.72 -19.82 15.26
CA PHE A 68 3.47 -19.33 16.62
C PHE A 68 2.35 -18.28 16.66
N TRP A 69 1.73 -17.97 15.52
CA TRP A 69 0.68 -16.96 15.44
C TRP A 69 -0.70 -17.60 15.56
N SER A 70 -1.64 -16.85 16.12
CA SER A 70 -3.07 -17.15 16.03
C SER A 70 -3.72 -16.13 15.11
N LYS A 71 -4.50 -16.65 14.16
CA LYS A 71 -5.23 -15.89 13.15
C LYS A 71 -6.73 -16.06 13.37
N SER A 72 -7.46 -14.96 13.34
CA SER A 72 -8.92 -14.94 13.30
C SER A 72 -9.39 -14.07 12.14
N VAL A 73 -10.24 -14.62 11.28
CA VAL A 73 -10.92 -13.89 10.20
C VAL A 73 -12.41 -13.88 10.51
N ASP A 74 -12.94 -12.70 10.80
CA ASP A 74 -14.35 -12.45 11.02
C ASP A 74 -14.95 -11.87 9.74
N ALA A 75 -15.63 -12.72 8.97
CA ALA A 75 -16.24 -12.32 7.70
C ALA A 75 -17.46 -11.42 7.86
N GLU A 76 -18.17 -11.50 9.00
CA GLU A 76 -19.36 -10.69 9.27
C GLU A 76 -18.97 -9.25 9.56
N ASN A 77 -17.98 -9.06 10.43
CA ASN A 77 -17.45 -7.73 10.77
C ASN A 77 -16.32 -7.27 9.84
N LYS A 78 -15.98 -8.08 8.83
CA LYS A 78 -14.88 -7.88 7.86
C LYS A 78 -13.57 -7.46 8.55
N ARG A 79 -13.16 -8.27 9.51
CA ARG A 79 -12.04 -8.02 10.42
C ARG A 79 -11.05 -9.18 10.40
N VAL A 80 -9.77 -8.86 10.50
CA VAL A 80 -8.69 -9.85 10.68
C VAL A 80 -7.87 -9.50 11.91
N ASP A 81 -7.62 -10.49 12.76
CA ASP A 81 -6.75 -10.37 13.93
C ASP A 81 -5.60 -11.37 13.84
N ILE A 82 -4.38 -10.89 14.05
CA ILE A 82 -3.16 -11.71 14.20
C ILE A 82 -2.54 -11.43 15.56
N SER A 83 -2.36 -12.48 16.35
CA SER A 83 -1.78 -12.41 17.70
C SER A 83 -0.71 -13.48 17.90
N ILE A 84 0.07 -13.37 18.97
CA ILE A 84 1.07 -14.37 19.34
C ILE A 84 0.71 -14.92 20.72
N PRO A 85 -0.04 -16.05 20.82
CA PRO A 85 -0.60 -16.52 22.09
C PRO A 85 0.41 -16.75 23.21
N LEU A 86 1.65 -17.13 22.85
CA LEU A 86 2.74 -17.35 23.80
C LEU A 86 3.37 -16.04 24.32
N MET A 87 3.01 -14.90 23.74
CA MET A 87 3.48 -13.56 24.12
C MET A 87 2.30 -12.58 24.24
N PRO A 88 1.38 -12.77 25.21
CA PRO A 88 0.16 -11.98 25.34
C PRO A 88 0.38 -10.50 25.68
N TRP A 89 1.60 -10.11 26.06
CA TRP A 89 1.99 -8.71 26.24
C TRP A 89 2.27 -7.99 24.91
N ILE A 90 2.42 -8.73 23.80
CA ILE A 90 2.50 -8.15 22.45
C ILE A 90 1.06 -7.93 21.99
N GLN A 91 0.76 -6.68 21.64
CA GLN A 91 -0.56 -6.29 21.17
C GLN A 91 -0.93 -7.06 19.89
N THR A 92 -2.18 -7.54 19.85
CA THR A 92 -2.80 -8.08 18.63
C THR A 92 -2.82 -7.03 17.53
N ASN A 93 -2.40 -7.42 16.33
CA ASN A 93 -2.57 -6.61 15.14
C ASN A 93 -3.94 -6.89 14.53
N THR A 94 -4.76 -5.85 14.41
CA THR A 94 -6.11 -5.92 13.86
C THR A 94 -6.19 -5.08 12.60
N ALA A 95 -6.74 -5.64 11.52
CA ALA A 95 -7.11 -4.90 10.32
C ALA A 95 -8.62 -5.01 10.09
N ILE A 96 -9.24 -3.90 9.66
CA ILE A 96 -10.67 -3.85 9.36
C ILE A 96 -10.90 -3.33 7.95
N PHE A 97 -11.82 -3.94 7.23
CA PHE A 97 -12.27 -3.44 5.95
C PHE A 97 -13.33 -2.35 6.15
N ARG A 98 -13.17 -1.24 5.43
CA ARG A 98 -14.10 -0.13 5.37
C ARG A 98 -14.50 0.10 3.91
N GLU A 99 -15.79 0.12 3.63
CA GLU A 99 -16.32 0.24 2.27
C GLU A 99 -15.75 1.51 1.59
N GLY A 100 -15.16 1.34 0.40
CA GLY A 100 -14.50 2.41 -0.37
C GLY A 100 -13.12 2.85 0.14
N MET A 101 -12.71 2.45 1.35
CA MET A 101 -11.39 2.74 1.93
C MET A 101 -10.48 1.51 2.03
N GLY A 102 -10.98 0.33 1.64
CA GLY A 102 -10.24 -0.93 1.75
C GLY A 102 -9.93 -1.30 3.19
N CYS A 103 -8.81 -1.99 3.43
CA CYS A 103 -8.42 -2.37 4.77
C CYS A 103 -7.49 -1.36 5.43
N THR A 104 -7.72 -1.12 6.71
CA THR A 104 -6.89 -0.27 7.57
C THR A 104 -6.40 -1.08 8.75
N LEU A 105 -5.09 -1.10 8.95
CA LEU A 105 -4.47 -1.63 10.15
C LEU A 105 -4.70 -0.67 11.31
N ILE A 106 -5.31 -1.13 12.40
CA ILE A 106 -5.71 -0.30 13.54
C ILE A 106 -4.48 0.04 14.38
N LYS A 107 -4.16 1.34 14.45
CA LYS A 107 -3.08 1.91 15.24
C LYS A 107 -3.53 3.22 15.85
N GLU A 108 -3.22 3.43 17.13
CA GLU A 108 -3.44 4.71 17.85
C GLU A 108 -4.92 5.15 17.95
N ARG A 109 -5.87 4.37 17.40
CA ARG A 109 -7.31 4.62 17.30
C ARG A 109 -8.09 3.38 17.68
N THR A 110 -9.37 3.53 18.03
CA THR A 110 -10.26 2.38 18.26
C THR A 110 -10.98 1.94 16.98
N VAL A 111 -11.56 0.72 17.01
CA VAL A 111 -12.40 0.21 15.91
C VAL A 111 -13.59 1.15 15.67
N GLU A 112 -14.24 1.61 16.74
CA GLU A 112 -15.41 2.47 16.68
C GLU A 112 -15.09 3.82 16.04
N GLU A 113 -13.92 4.39 16.37
CA GLU A 113 -13.46 5.64 15.79
C GLU A 113 -13.18 5.51 14.29
N LEU A 114 -12.62 4.39 13.84
CA LEU A 114 -12.35 4.13 12.42
C LEU A 114 -13.61 3.81 11.63
N LEU A 115 -14.58 3.11 12.24
CA LEU A 115 -15.88 2.83 11.61
C LEU A 115 -16.78 4.06 11.54
N ALA A 116 -16.66 4.99 12.50
CA ALA A 116 -17.33 6.29 12.44
C ALA A 116 -16.81 7.16 11.28
N GLU A 117 -15.53 7.00 10.93
CA GLU A 117 -14.93 7.61 9.74
C GLU A 117 -15.21 6.73 8.50
N SER A 118 -16.37 6.96 7.90
CA SER A 118 -16.79 6.32 6.66
C SER A 118 -16.76 7.30 5.50
N ILE A 119 -16.58 6.76 4.30
CA ILE A 119 -16.85 7.48 3.06
C ILE A 119 -18.11 6.91 2.41
N MET A 120 -18.74 7.70 1.56
CA MET A 120 -19.81 7.28 0.66
C MET A 120 -19.20 7.00 -0.71
N PRO A 121 -19.01 5.73 -1.10
CA PRO A 121 -18.53 5.39 -2.42
C PRO A 121 -19.53 5.84 -3.49
N ASN A 122 -19.05 6.52 -4.53
CA ASN A 122 -19.87 6.91 -5.66
C ASN A 122 -19.53 6.05 -6.87
N ARG A 123 -20.20 4.90 -6.97
CA ARG A 123 -19.96 3.95 -8.06
C ARG A 123 -20.51 4.47 -9.38
N MET A 124 -19.76 4.30 -10.45
CA MET A 124 -20.21 4.63 -11.79
C MET A 124 -21.34 3.70 -12.26
N LEU A 125 -22.23 4.25 -13.09
CA LEU A 125 -23.01 3.42 -14.01
C LEU A 125 -22.08 2.88 -15.10
N ASP A 126 -22.30 1.63 -15.51
CA ASP A 126 -21.49 0.97 -16.53
C ASP A 126 -21.33 1.85 -17.78
N ASN A 127 -20.09 2.02 -18.23
CA ASN A 127 -19.73 2.85 -19.37
C ASN A 127 -19.15 1.97 -20.48
N PRO A 128 -19.92 1.66 -21.53
CA PRO A 128 -19.47 0.79 -22.61
C PRO A 128 -18.21 1.28 -23.35
N GLN A 129 -17.95 2.59 -23.36
CA GLN A 129 -16.76 3.17 -24.01
C GLN A 129 -15.45 2.88 -23.24
N SER A 130 -15.56 2.44 -21.99
CA SER A 130 -14.42 2.03 -21.17
C SER A 130 -13.98 0.58 -21.40
N HIS A 131 -14.80 -0.22 -22.11
CA HIS A 131 -14.41 -1.60 -22.43
C HIS A 131 -13.30 -1.62 -23.48
N MET A 132 -12.21 -2.31 -23.16
CA MET A 132 -11.16 -2.56 -24.13
C MET A 132 -11.49 -3.78 -24.97
N PRO A 133 -11.48 -3.67 -26.31
CA PRO A 133 -11.72 -4.81 -27.18
C PRO A 133 -10.68 -5.92 -26.94
N VAL A 134 -11.14 -7.16 -26.96
CA VAL A 134 -10.29 -8.35 -26.82
C VAL A 134 -10.28 -9.10 -28.15
N ASN A 135 -9.08 -9.44 -28.63
CA ASN A 135 -8.88 -10.27 -29.82
C ASN A 135 -7.60 -11.09 -29.64
N ILE A 136 -7.71 -12.19 -28.89
CA ILE A 136 -6.58 -13.02 -28.50
C ILE A 136 -5.91 -13.63 -29.74
N ASN A 137 -4.61 -13.41 -29.87
CA ASN A 137 -3.75 -14.08 -30.84
C ASN A 137 -3.21 -15.37 -30.21
N ALA A 138 -3.44 -16.51 -30.87
CA ALA A 138 -3.10 -17.82 -30.31
C ALA A 138 -1.59 -18.02 -30.07
N ASP A 139 -0.71 -17.46 -30.92
CA ASP A 139 0.73 -17.63 -30.77
C ASP A 139 1.29 -16.75 -29.63
N LEU A 140 0.76 -15.54 -29.48
CA LEU A 140 1.09 -14.67 -28.35
C LEU A 140 0.52 -15.18 -27.04
N GLN A 141 -0.69 -15.77 -27.06
CA GLN A 141 -1.26 -16.41 -25.89
C GLN A 141 -0.43 -17.60 -25.42
N LYS A 142 0.20 -18.37 -26.32
CA LYS A 142 1.17 -19.40 -25.91
C LYS A 142 2.41 -18.76 -25.30
N SER A 143 2.88 -17.66 -25.86
CA SER A 143 4.09 -16.98 -25.39
C SER A 143 3.94 -16.37 -23.98
N ILE A 144 2.74 -15.93 -23.60
CA ILE A 144 2.50 -15.36 -22.27
C ILE A 144 2.53 -16.43 -21.16
N GLN A 145 2.31 -17.71 -21.48
CA GLN A 145 2.32 -18.80 -20.49
C GLN A 145 3.67 -18.92 -19.77
N TYR A 146 4.78 -18.62 -20.46
CA TYR A 146 6.13 -18.63 -19.88
C TYR A 146 6.30 -17.64 -18.72
N TRP A 147 5.47 -16.60 -18.61
CA TRP A 147 5.52 -15.66 -17.49
C TRP A 147 4.95 -16.26 -16.20
N PHE A 148 4.18 -17.35 -16.31
CA PHE A 148 3.53 -18.04 -15.20
C PHE A 148 4.22 -19.36 -14.85
N GLU A 149 5.29 -19.71 -15.56
CA GLU A 149 6.09 -20.89 -15.24
C GLU A 149 7.01 -20.59 -14.05
N GLU A 150 7.14 -21.57 -13.16
CA GLU A 150 8.02 -21.52 -12.00
C GLU A 150 9.23 -22.45 -12.22
N PRO A 151 10.25 -22.02 -12.99
CA PRO A 151 11.39 -22.87 -13.36
C PRO A 151 12.32 -23.18 -12.18
N HIS A 152 12.15 -22.49 -11.05
CA HIS A 152 12.94 -22.67 -9.85
C HIS A 152 12.12 -23.32 -8.74
N SER A 153 12.65 -24.41 -8.17
CA SER A 153 12.02 -25.10 -7.04
C SER A 153 12.17 -24.36 -5.70
N SER A 154 12.93 -23.27 -5.66
CA SER A 154 13.11 -22.45 -4.47
C SER A 154 12.04 -21.36 -4.47
N GLU A 155 11.23 -21.32 -3.41
CA GLU A 155 10.17 -20.32 -3.22
C GLU A 155 10.70 -18.88 -3.36
N PHE A 156 11.90 -18.60 -2.84
CA PHE A 156 12.58 -17.30 -2.98
C PHE A 156 13.01 -16.92 -4.40
N LYS A 157 12.85 -17.82 -5.37
CA LYS A 157 13.19 -17.62 -6.79
C LYS A 157 11.99 -17.79 -7.72
N GLN A 158 10.79 -17.95 -7.15
CA GLN A 158 9.57 -18.01 -7.92
C GLN A 158 9.22 -16.63 -8.51
N GLN A 159 8.59 -16.61 -9.68
CA GLN A 159 8.13 -15.39 -10.34
C GLN A 159 6.83 -14.88 -9.70
N ASN A 160 5.94 -15.79 -9.30
CA ASN A 160 4.65 -15.50 -8.67
C ASN A 160 3.79 -14.52 -9.48
N THR A 161 3.75 -14.71 -10.81
CA THR A 161 2.96 -13.88 -11.71
C THR A 161 1.47 -14.17 -11.55
N TYR A 162 0.70 -13.20 -11.06
CA TYR A 162 -0.76 -13.33 -10.91
C TYR A 162 -1.55 -12.98 -12.18
N ALA A 163 -1.06 -12.01 -12.96
CA ALA A 163 -1.73 -11.54 -14.17
C ALA A 163 -0.73 -11.03 -15.21
N GLY A 164 -1.02 -11.28 -16.48
CA GLY A 164 -0.22 -10.85 -17.62
C GLY A 164 -1.14 -10.46 -18.76
N LEU A 165 -0.89 -9.30 -19.37
CA LEU A 165 -1.67 -8.80 -20.51
C LEU A 165 -0.76 -8.16 -21.55
N VAL A 166 -1.11 -8.34 -22.82
CA VAL A 166 -0.47 -7.66 -23.95
C VAL A 166 -1.54 -6.89 -24.73
N TYR A 167 -1.33 -5.58 -24.86
CA TYR A 167 -2.18 -4.69 -25.64
C TYR A 167 -1.46 -4.20 -26.89
N HIS A 168 -2.14 -4.27 -28.03
CA HIS A 168 -1.60 -3.82 -29.29
C HIS A 168 -2.71 -3.34 -30.22
N GLN A 169 -2.48 -2.22 -30.93
CA GLN A 169 -3.38 -1.70 -31.96
C GLN A 169 -4.85 -1.65 -31.53
N GLY A 170 -5.12 -1.11 -30.33
CA GLY A 170 -6.48 -0.91 -29.86
C GLY A 170 -7.09 -2.09 -29.11
N LYS A 171 -6.40 -3.24 -29.02
CA LYS A 171 -6.99 -4.50 -28.51
C LYS A 171 -6.06 -5.23 -27.55
N ILE A 172 -6.63 -5.96 -26.59
CA ILE A 172 -5.92 -6.97 -25.82
C ILE A 172 -5.73 -8.20 -26.73
N ILE A 173 -4.48 -8.60 -26.93
CA ILE A 173 -4.10 -9.69 -27.85
C ILE A 173 -3.52 -10.92 -27.14
N ALA A 174 -3.19 -10.81 -25.85
CA ALA A 174 -2.90 -11.93 -24.95
C ALA A 174 -3.27 -11.53 -23.52
N GLU A 175 -3.82 -12.46 -22.75
CA GLU A 175 -4.29 -12.23 -21.38
C GLU A 175 -4.25 -13.57 -20.62
N GLN A 176 -3.65 -13.58 -19.44
CA GLN A 176 -3.63 -14.76 -18.57
C GLN A 176 -3.64 -14.34 -17.10
N TYR A 177 -4.21 -15.22 -16.28
CA TYR A 177 -4.29 -15.10 -14.83
C TYR A 177 -3.88 -16.43 -14.21
N VAL A 178 -3.24 -16.38 -13.05
CA VAL A 178 -3.05 -17.58 -12.22
C VAL A 178 -4.40 -18.07 -11.70
N GLU A 179 -4.48 -19.33 -11.27
CA GLU A 179 -5.69 -19.88 -10.67
C GLU A 179 -6.19 -19.02 -9.50
N GLY A 180 -7.51 -18.87 -9.41
CA GLY A 180 -8.16 -18.00 -8.42
C GLY A 180 -8.21 -16.51 -8.79
N HIS A 181 -7.48 -16.07 -9.83
CA HIS A 181 -7.45 -14.68 -10.28
C HIS A 181 -8.23 -14.48 -11.59
N ASN A 182 -8.69 -13.24 -11.83
CA ASN A 182 -9.43 -12.90 -13.05
C ASN A 182 -9.30 -11.40 -13.38
N ASN A 183 -9.85 -11.01 -14.52
CA ASN A 183 -9.77 -9.65 -15.04
C ASN A 183 -10.61 -8.60 -14.30
N THR A 184 -11.47 -9.01 -13.38
CA THR A 184 -12.28 -8.12 -12.52
C THR A 184 -11.72 -7.98 -11.11
N MET A 185 -10.69 -8.77 -10.75
CA MET A 185 -10.09 -8.77 -9.42
C MET A 185 -9.13 -7.59 -9.26
N PRO A 186 -9.38 -6.65 -8.34
CA PRO A 186 -8.40 -5.63 -7.97
C PRO A 186 -7.24 -6.31 -7.26
N MET A 187 -6.01 -5.93 -7.59
CA MET A 187 -4.80 -6.43 -6.93
C MET A 187 -3.97 -5.27 -6.41
N ILE A 188 -3.23 -5.55 -5.34
CA ILE A 188 -2.30 -4.59 -4.75
C ILE A 188 -1.27 -4.10 -5.78
N GLY A 189 -1.20 -2.79 -5.98
CA GLY A 189 -0.26 -2.17 -6.93
C GLY A 189 1.08 -1.76 -6.31
N TRP A 190 1.23 -1.82 -4.98
CA TRP A 190 2.45 -1.41 -4.28
C TRP A 190 2.92 -0.02 -4.74
N SER A 191 4.18 0.08 -5.16
CA SER A 191 4.80 1.33 -5.60
C SER A 191 4.23 1.89 -6.90
N MET A 192 3.39 1.17 -7.64
CA MET A 192 2.60 1.76 -8.73
C MET A 192 1.67 2.87 -8.21
N GLY A 193 1.30 2.84 -6.91
CA GLY A 193 0.57 3.92 -6.26
C GLY A 193 1.28 5.27 -6.32
N LYS A 194 2.62 5.28 -6.34
CA LYS A 194 3.40 6.52 -6.48
C LYS A 194 3.14 7.20 -7.82
N THR A 195 2.98 6.40 -8.88
CA THR A 195 2.59 6.90 -10.20
C THR A 195 1.20 7.51 -10.16
N LEU A 196 0.23 6.85 -9.52
CA LEU A 196 -1.12 7.40 -9.37
C LEU A 196 -1.12 8.70 -8.56
N THR A 197 -0.35 8.77 -7.47
CA THR A 197 -0.18 9.99 -6.67
C THR A 197 0.45 11.12 -7.50
N ALA A 198 1.45 10.81 -8.34
CA ALA A 198 2.02 11.78 -9.27
C ALA A 198 1.02 12.26 -10.32
N LEU A 199 0.16 11.37 -10.86
CA LEU A 199 -0.94 11.75 -11.77
C LEU A 199 -1.95 12.67 -11.09
N LEU A 200 -2.36 12.37 -9.86
CA LEU A 200 -3.24 13.24 -9.06
C LEU A 200 -2.60 14.60 -8.81
N THR A 201 -1.30 14.64 -8.56
CA THR A 201 -0.52 15.88 -8.44
C THR A 201 -0.54 16.67 -9.75
N GLY A 202 -0.34 16.01 -10.89
CA GLY A 202 -0.40 16.62 -12.22
C GLY A 202 -1.77 17.22 -12.53
N ILE A 203 -2.85 16.52 -12.18
CA ILE A 203 -4.23 17.04 -12.32
C ILE A 203 -4.39 18.34 -11.51
N LEU A 204 -3.83 18.43 -10.30
CA LEU A 204 -3.88 19.66 -9.50
C LEU A 204 -3.02 20.78 -10.08
N PHE A 205 -1.90 20.45 -10.73
CA PHE A 205 -1.11 21.43 -11.49
C PHE A 205 -1.90 22.00 -12.66
N ASP A 206 -2.57 21.15 -13.44
CA ASP A 206 -3.40 21.58 -14.57
C ASP A 206 -4.58 22.46 -14.12
N LYS A 207 -5.13 22.18 -12.92
CA LYS A 207 -6.16 23.01 -12.28
C LYS A 207 -5.61 24.29 -11.62
N GLY A 208 -4.29 24.48 -11.58
CA GLY A 208 -3.65 25.61 -10.90
C GLY A 208 -3.81 25.62 -9.38
N GLN A 209 -4.17 24.47 -8.78
CA GLN A 209 -4.46 24.32 -7.35
C GLN A 209 -3.24 23.91 -6.52
N LEU A 210 -2.17 23.52 -7.19
CA LEU A 210 -0.90 23.10 -6.61
C LEU A 210 0.25 23.61 -7.49
N LYS A 211 1.42 23.85 -6.91
CA LYS A 211 2.62 24.24 -7.66
C LYS A 211 3.82 23.38 -7.23
N PRO A 212 4.80 23.15 -8.14
CA PRO A 212 6.02 22.41 -7.79
C PRO A 212 6.77 22.99 -6.59
N ASP A 213 6.77 24.32 -6.43
CA ASP A 213 7.50 25.01 -5.35
C ASP A 213 6.67 25.21 -4.07
N ASP A 214 5.45 24.65 -4.00
CA ASP A 214 4.67 24.67 -2.77
C ASP A 214 5.43 23.92 -1.67
N VAL A 215 5.61 24.57 -0.52
CA VAL A 215 6.32 24.02 0.63
C VAL A 215 5.43 22.99 1.34
N VAL A 216 5.94 21.77 1.47
CA VAL A 216 5.29 20.65 2.16
C VAL A 216 5.82 20.52 3.59
N LEU A 217 7.14 20.67 3.77
CA LEU A 217 7.77 20.72 5.09
C LEU A 217 8.56 22.01 5.24
N GLU A 218 8.21 22.79 6.25
CA GLU A 218 8.94 24.00 6.62
C GLU A 218 10.31 23.66 7.23
N ALA A 219 11.28 24.54 6.98
CA ALA A 219 12.56 24.50 7.65
C ALA A 219 12.42 24.75 9.16
N ASN A 220 13.25 24.09 9.95
CA ASN A 220 13.36 24.29 11.40
C ASN A 220 14.77 23.90 11.88
N GLN A 221 15.00 23.99 13.20
CA GLN A 221 16.30 23.70 13.80
C GLN A 221 16.85 22.29 13.50
N LYS A 222 15.97 21.29 13.28
CA LYS A 222 16.34 19.91 12.97
C LYS A 222 16.28 19.57 11.47
N ARG A 223 15.65 20.43 10.66
CA ARG A 223 15.52 20.31 9.20
C ARG A 223 15.81 21.68 8.58
N PRO A 224 17.08 22.05 8.34
CA PRO A 224 17.45 23.40 7.95
C PRO A 224 16.91 23.83 6.57
N TYR A 225 16.51 22.89 5.71
CA TYR A 225 16.02 23.19 4.36
C TYR A 225 14.55 22.79 4.19
N PRO A 226 13.71 23.64 3.55
CA PRO A 226 12.32 23.31 3.28
C PRO A 226 12.21 22.22 2.19
N VAL A 227 11.19 21.37 2.29
CA VAL A 227 10.88 20.34 1.28
C VAL A 227 9.64 20.78 0.52
N THR A 228 9.71 20.78 -0.82
CA THR A 228 8.62 21.19 -1.71
C THR A 228 7.98 20.00 -2.41
N VAL A 229 6.84 20.22 -3.07
CA VAL A 229 6.17 19.21 -3.91
C VAL A 229 7.13 18.64 -4.96
N LYS A 230 7.94 19.48 -5.61
CA LYS A 230 8.95 19.07 -6.60
C LYS A 230 9.97 18.11 -6.00
N HIS A 231 10.45 18.36 -4.79
CA HIS A 231 11.41 17.48 -4.12
C HIS A 231 10.81 16.10 -3.84
N LEU A 232 9.53 16.03 -3.45
CA LEU A 232 8.84 14.76 -3.22
C LEU A 232 8.61 13.99 -4.53
N LEU A 233 8.15 14.67 -5.59
CA LEU A 233 7.93 14.07 -6.92
C LEU A 233 9.22 13.48 -7.53
N HIS A 234 10.36 14.09 -7.25
CA HIS A 234 11.66 13.67 -7.78
C HIS A 234 12.42 12.72 -6.85
N MET A 235 11.82 12.26 -5.74
CA MET A 235 12.50 11.41 -4.75
C MET A 235 13.80 12.05 -4.25
N SER A 236 13.78 13.36 -4.01
CA SER A 236 14.96 14.15 -3.65
C SER A 236 14.67 15.03 -2.42
N ALA A 237 13.94 14.47 -1.45
CA ALA A 237 13.51 15.21 -0.25
C ALA A 237 14.63 15.44 0.77
N GLY A 238 15.73 14.68 0.68
CA GLY A 238 16.85 14.74 1.64
C GLY A 238 16.52 14.18 3.02
N LEU A 239 15.39 13.48 3.18
CA LEU A 239 15.02 12.79 4.43
C LEU A 239 15.69 11.42 4.50
N GLU A 240 16.17 11.02 5.67
CA GLU A 240 16.69 9.67 5.90
C GLU A 240 15.60 8.63 5.63
N TRP A 241 15.92 7.60 4.84
CA TRP A 241 14.97 6.57 4.46
C TRP A 241 15.66 5.26 4.07
N GLU A 242 15.06 4.12 4.41
CA GLU A 242 15.47 2.78 3.98
C GLU A 242 14.22 1.99 3.56
N GLU A 243 14.26 1.39 2.36
CA GLU A 243 13.14 0.69 1.70
C GLU A 243 13.23 -0.84 1.84
N VAL A 244 14.17 -1.32 2.66
CA VAL A 244 14.34 -2.75 2.91
C VAL A 244 13.58 -3.11 4.19
N ALA A 245 12.63 -4.04 4.09
CA ALA A 245 11.76 -4.45 5.21
C ALA A 245 12.19 -5.79 5.86
N ASP A 246 13.45 -6.21 5.67
CA ASP A 246 14.01 -7.45 6.23
C ASP A 246 14.40 -7.33 7.72
N LYS A 247 14.41 -6.10 8.23
CA LYS A 247 14.66 -5.68 9.61
C LYS A 247 13.76 -4.48 9.94
N PRO A 248 13.66 -4.02 11.21
CA PRO A 248 12.99 -2.78 11.54
C PRO A 248 13.65 -1.63 10.76
N SER A 249 12.86 -1.03 9.89
CA SER A 249 13.27 0.00 8.96
C SER A 249 12.14 1.00 8.75
N PRO A 250 12.42 2.21 8.24
CA PRO A 250 11.40 3.22 8.00
C PRO A 250 10.21 2.72 7.18
N ILE A 251 10.43 1.87 6.16
CA ILE A 251 9.31 1.33 5.38
C ILE A 251 8.43 0.37 6.19
N SER A 252 9.03 -0.54 6.96
CA SER A 252 8.27 -1.52 7.76
C SER A 252 7.52 -0.83 8.91
N GLU A 253 8.15 0.18 9.52
CA GLU A 253 7.55 0.98 10.58
C GLU A 253 6.39 1.83 10.04
N LEU A 254 6.59 2.49 8.89
CA LEU A 254 5.56 3.27 8.21
C LEU A 254 4.32 2.42 7.92
N LEU A 255 4.50 1.23 7.34
CA LEU A 255 3.39 0.40 6.87
C LEU A 255 2.65 -0.32 8.01
N TYR A 256 3.36 -0.77 9.05
CA TYR A 256 2.80 -1.77 9.99
C TYR A 256 2.88 -1.39 11.47
N ILE A 257 3.60 -0.31 11.82
CA ILE A 257 3.80 0.08 13.22
C ILE A 257 3.07 1.38 13.57
N TYR A 258 3.21 2.43 12.76
CA TYR A 258 2.65 3.75 13.05
C TYR A 258 1.28 3.98 12.38
N GLY A 259 0.38 4.67 13.08
CA GLY A 259 -0.98 4.94 12.58
C GLY A 259 -1.11 6.16 11.68
N ASP A 260 -0.29 7.19 11.92
CA ASP A 260 -0.16 8.37 11.06
C ASP A 260 1.13 8.28 10.24
N SER A 261 0.97 7.79 9.01
CA SER A 261 2.06 7.52 8.08
C SER A 261 2.82 8.80 7.68
N ALA A 262 2.09 9.91 7.50
CA ALA A 262 2.68 11.19 7.15
C ALA A 262 3.42 11.80 8.34
N ALA A 263 2.84 11.79 9.55
CA ALA A 263 3.50 12.27 10.75
C ALA A 263 4.77 11.47 11.06
N TYR A 264 4.73 10.14 10.93
CA TYR A 264 5.93 9.31 11.06
C TYR A 264 7.03 9.75 10.09
N THR A 265 6.68 9.93 8.80
CA THR A 265 7.66 10.40 7.81
C THR A 265 8.21 11.79 8.16
N ARG A 266 7.39 12.71 8.71
CA ARG A 266 7.86 14.02 9.18
C ARG A 266 8.87 13.93 10.33
N THR A 267 8.97 12.81 11.04
CA THR A 267 9.96 12.63 12.11
C THR A 267 11.35 12.28 11.60
N GLN A 268 11.46 11.82 10.34
CA GLN A 268 12.74 11.42 9.75
C GLN A 268 13.67 12.64 9.66
N PRO A 269 14.95 12.49 10.04
CA PRO A 269 15.93 13.58 9.98
C PRO A 269 16.26 13.93 8.53
N GLN A 270 16.69 15.18 8.32
CA GLN A 270 17.21 15.62 7.03
C GLN A 270 18.72 15.35 6.99
N VAL A 271 19.14 14.48 6.07
CA VAL A 271 20.54 14.00 5.91
C VAL A 271 21.24 14.65 4.72
N SER A 272 20.50 15.21 3.77
CA SER A 272 21.03 15.99 2.66
C SER A 272 20.11 17.16 2.29
N GLU A 273 20.63 18.13 1.54
CA GLU A 273 19.84 19.26 1.05
C GLU A 273 18.82 18.77 0.00
N PRO A 274 17.54 19.14 0.08
CA PRO A 274 16.54 18.74 -0.90
C PRO A 274 16.93 19.13 -2.33
N GLY A 275 16.75 18.21 -3.27
CA GLY A 275 17.09 18.40 -4.69
C GLY A 275 18.54 18.07 -5.06
N THR A 276 19.41 17.76 -4.09
CA THR A 276 20.82 17.45 -4.35
C THR A 276 21.10 15.96 -4.57
N GLU A 277 20.31 15.08 -3.98
CA GLU A 277 20.46 13.62 -4.05
C GLU A 277 19.14 12.93 -4.35
N TYR A 278 19.20 11.85 -5.13
CA TYR A 278 18.08 10.93 -5.32
C TYR A 278 18.10 9.85 -4.23
N LEU A 279 17.00 9.70 -3.52
CA LEU A 279 16.75 8.64 -2.56
C LEU A 279 15.29 8.18 -2.69
N TYR A 280 15.11 6.96 -3.21
CA TYR A 280 13.78 6.37 -3.37
C TYR A 280 13.10 6.22 -2.00
N SER A 281 11.89 6.79 -1.87
CA SER A 281 11.19 6.85 -0.59
C SER A 281 9.66 6.79 -0.72
N THR A 282 9.09 5.72 -0.18
CA THR A 282 7.65 5.57 0.04
C THR A 282 7.13 6.64 0.98
N GLY A 283 7.88 6.98 2.03
CA GLY A 283 7.55 8.08 2.94
C GLY A 283 7.42 9.42 2.21
N ALA A 284 8.35 9.76 1.31
CA ALA A 284 8.27 11.00 0.53
C ALA A 284 6.97 11.08 -0.30
N THR A 285 6.56 9.97 -0.90
CA THR A 285 5.26 9.93 -1.61
C THR A 285 4.09 10.04 -0.64
N GLN A 286 4.17 9.44 0.55
CA GLN A 286 3.10 9.50 1.54
C GLN A 286 2.93 10.92 2.12
N LEU A 287 4.01 11.69 2.26
CA LEU A 287 3.94 13.13 2.55
C LEU A 287 3.21 13.90 1.44
N LEU A 288 3.49 13.58 0.18
CA LEU A 288 2.82 14.20 -0.97
C LEU A 288 1.32 13.84 -0.98
N ALA A 289 0.98 12.58 -0.71
CA ALA A 289 -0.40 12.12 -0.57
C ALA A 289 -1.14 12.93 0.50
N LYS A 290 -0.58 13.04 1.71
CA LYS A 290 -1.16 13.86 2.78
C LYS A 290 -1.30 15.33 2.38
N PHE A 291 -0.30 15.90 1.71
CA PHE A 291 -0.33 17.30 1.27
C PHE A 291 -1.44 17.56 0.24
N ILE A 292 -1.63 16.65 -0.72
CA ILE A 292 -2.73 16.71 -1.69
C ILE A 292 -4.08 16.66 -0.97
N GLN A 293 -4.25 15.71 -0.04
CA GLN A 293 -5.48 15.59 0.74
C GLN A 293 -5.75 16.87 1.55
N ASP A 294 -4.73 17.47 2.16
CA ASP A 294 -4.87 18.73 2.90
C ASP A 294 -5.28 19.90 2.01
N LYS A 295 -4.73 19.99 0.79
CA LYS A 295 -5.15 20.99 -0.20
C LYS A 295 -6.60 20.84 -0.65
N LEU A 296 -7.14 19.63 -0.55
CA LEU A 296 -8.54 19.30 -0.86
C LEU A 296 -9.46 19.41 0.38
N GLY A 297 -8.98 19.94 1.50
CA GLY A 297 -9.78 20.15 2.73
C GLY A 297 -9.67 19.04 3.77
N SER A 298 -8.63 18.21 3.70
CA SER A 298 -8.23 17.20 4.70
C SER A 298 -9.19 16.03 4.93
N SER A 299 -10.38 16.03 4.32
CA SER A 299 -11.36 14.93 4.45
C SER A 299 -11.01 13.72 3.58
N SER A 300 -11.14 12.52 4.16
CA SER A 300 -11.06 11.23 3.46
C SER A 300 -12.07 11.14 2.30
N GLN A 301 -13.27 11.71 2.48
CA GLN A 301 -14.27 11.80 1.41
C GLN A 301 -13.79 12.68 0.25
N ASN A 302 -13.21 13.85 0.54
CA ASN A 302 -12.80 14.79 -0.51
C ASN A 302 -11.70 14.22 -1.40
N ILE A 303 -10.72 13.54 -0.80
CA ILE A 303 -9.66 12.88 -1.58
C ILE A 303 -10.20 11.68 -2.36
N TYR A 304 -11.11 10.90 -1.77
CA TYR A 304 -11.81 9.82 -2.47
C TYR A 304 -12.55 10.34 -3.70
N ASP A 305 -13.40 11.35 -3.52
CA ASP A 305 -14.15 11.99 -4.60
C ASP A 305 -13.20 12.56 -5.66
N PHE A 306 -12.10 13.16 -5.24
CA PHE A 306 -11.14 13.74 -6.17
C PHE A 306 -10.48 12.69 -7.08
N TYR A 307 -9.91 11.62 -6.51
CA TYR A 307 -9.23 10.61 -7.32
C TYR A 307 -10.21 9.78 -8.16
N THR A 308 -11.42 9.53 -7.64
CA THR A 308 -12.45 8.81 -8.41
C THR A 308 -12.91 9.67 -9.58
N GLN A 309 -13.35 10.90 -9.34
CA GLN A 309 -13.93 11.75 -10.38
C GLN A 309 -12.89 12.30 -11.38
N SER A 310 -11.65 12.57 -10.93
CA SER A 310 -10.65 13.22 -11.77
C SER A 310 -9.73 12.24 -12.49
N LEU A 311 -9.57 11.00 -12.00
CA LEU A 311 -8.67 10.01 -12.60
C LEU A 311 -9.39 8.72 -12.99
N PHE A 312 -10.12 8.07 -12.09
CA PHE A 312 -10.67 6.74 -12.37
C PHE A 312 -11.93 6.78 -13.25
N HIS A 313 -12.89 7.63 -12.93
CA HIS A 313 -14.16 7.70 -13.66
C HIS A 313 -14.02 8.13 -15.13
N PRO A 314 -13.17 9.11 -15.48
CA PRO A 314 -12.93 9.44 -16.89
C PRO A 314 -12.41 8.25 -17.70
N LEU A 315 -11.70 7.32 -17.05
CA LEU A 315 -11.19 6.08 -17.64
C LEU A 315 -12.22 4.93 -17.58
N GLY A 316 -13.37 5.13 -16.95
CA GLY A 316 -14.35 4.08 -16.64
C GLY A 316 -13.75 2.99 -15.75
N ILE A 317 -13.03 3.40 -14.71
CA ILE A 317 -12.51 2.55 -13.64
C ILE A 317 -13.40 2.77 -12.41
N ASP A 318 -14.02 1.72 -11.90
CA ASP A 318 -14.99 1.80 -10.79
C ASP A 318 -14.59 0.96 -9.55
N THR A 319 -13.74 -0.05 -9.74
CA THR A 319 -13.32 -0.97 -8.67
C THR A 319 -12.02 -0.55 -8.00
N ALA A 320 -11.37 0.51 -8.48
CA ALA A 320 -10.08 0.94 -7.96
C ALA A 320 -10.23 1.75 -6.67
N ILE A 321 -9.42 1.42 -5.68
CA ILE A 321 -9.36 2.16 -4.41
C ILE A 321 -7.91 2.43 -4.02
N PHE A 322 -7.72 3.45 -3.20
CA PHE A 322 -6.57 3.52 -2.30
C PHE A 322 -7.01 3.09 -0.90
N GLU A 323 -6.19 2.31 -0.22
CA GLU A 323 -6.38 2.11 1.21
C GLU A 323 -6.02 3.36 2.01
N PHE A 324 -6.40 3.41 3.28
CA PHE A 324 -6.14 4.54 4.17
C PHE A 324 -5.44 4.09 5.46
N ASP A 325 -4.59 4.95 6.00
CA ASP A 325 -4.00 4.77 7.33
C ASP A 325 -5.02 5.05 8.46
N SER A 326 -4.58 4.88 9.71
CA SER A 326 -5.48 5.00 10.87
C SER A 326 -5.96 6.42 11.14
N VAL A 327 -5.36 7.44 10.52
CA VAL A 327 -5.80 8.83 10.66
C VAL A 327 -6.51 9.37 9.42
N GLY A 328 -6.83 8.49 8.47
CA GLY A 328 -7.58 8.84 7.27
C GLY A 328 -6.72 9.42 6.15
N THR A 329 -5.41 9.21 6.15
CA THR A 329 -4.56 9.54 4.99
C THR A 329 -4.60 8.40 3.99
N PHE A 330 -4.92 8.68 2.72
CA PHE A 330 -4.83 7.63 1.69
C PHE A 330 -3.38 7.17 1.46
N TRP A 331 -3.19 5.89 1.20
CA TRP A 331 -1.89 5.24 0.98
C TRP A 331 -1.37 5.43 -0.45
N GLY A 332 -1.09 6.68 -0.81
CA GLY A 332 -0.54 7.04 -2.13
C GLY A 332 0.83 6.41 -2.41
N GLY A 333 1.60 6.05 -1.37
CA GLY A 333 2.93 5.47 -1.54
C GLY A 333 2.97 3.97 -1.87
N ALA A 334 1.91 3.20 -1.53
CA ALA A 334 2.04 1.73 -1.49
C ALA A 334 0.75 0.91 -1.60
N ARG A 335 -0.47 1.45 -1.42
CA ARG A 335 -1.67 0.60 -1.28
C ARG A 335 -2.84 0.96 -2.22
N PRO A 336 -2.63 1.17 -3.53
CA PRO A 336 -3.73 1.11 -4.47
C PRO A 336 -4.13 -0.35 -4.74
N PHE A 337 -5.42 -0.61 -4.90
CA PHE A 337 -5.97 -1.84 -5.44
C PHE A 337 -6.62 -1.54 -6.78
N VAL A 338 -6.13 -2.15 -7.85
CA VAL A 338 -6.56 -1.83 -9.22
C VAL A 338 -6.53 -3.12 -10.03
N THR A 339 -7.50 -3.33 -10.92
CA THR A 339 -7.50 -4.51 -11.79
C THR A 339 -6.39 -4.41 -12.84
N SER A 340 -5.93 -5.55 -13.32
CA SER A 340 -4.92 -5.61 -14.39
C SER A 340 -5.34 -4.87 -15.67
N ARG A 341 -6.63 -4.90 -16.03
CA ARG A 341 -7.16 -4.17 -17.18
C ARG A 341 -7.26 -2.67 -16.91
N ASP A 342 -7.59 -2.25 -15.69
CA ASP A 342 -7.64 -0.83 -15.35
C ASP A 342 -6.25 -0.19 -15.29
N TRP A 343 -5.23 -0.93 -14.85
CA TRP A 343 -3.83 -0.51 -15.01
C TRP A 343 -3.47 -0.24 -16.47
N LEU A 344 -3.95 -1.09 -17.39
CA LEU A 344 -3.73 -0.88 -18.82
C LEU A 344 -4.46 0.38 -19.35
N LYS A 345 -5.66 0.71 -18.83
CA LYS A 345 -6.34 1.98 -19.17
C LYS A 345 -5.51 3.20 -18.74
N ILE A 346 -5.00 3.16 -17.51
CA ILE A 346 -4.14 4.22 -16.95
C ILE A 346 -2.86 4.33 -17.79
N GLY A 347 -2.21 3.22 -18.10
CA GLY A 347 -1.00 3.19 -18.95
C GLY A 347 -1.25 3.76 -20.34
N LYS A 348 -2.39 3.45 -20.96
CA LYS A 348 -2.78 4.00 -22.26
C LYS A 348 -3.01 5.51 -22.19
N MET A 349 -3.70 6.02 -21.17
CA MET A 349 -3.88 7.45 -20.97
C MET A 349 -2.52 8.17 -20.84
N VAL A 350 -1.59 7.60 -20.07
CA VAL A 350 -0.23 8.15 -19.92
C VAL A 350 0.53 8.11 -21.26
N ALA A 351 0.50 6.99 -21.98
CA ALA A 351 1.13 6.86 -23.30
C ALA A 351 0.55 7.83 -24.33
N ASN A 352 -0.72 8.20 -24.17
CA ASN A 352 -1.43 9.17 -24.99
C ASN A 352 -1.44 10.57 -24.37
N LYS A 353 -0.41 10.91 -23.58
CA LYS A 353 -0.14 12.25 -23.05
C LYS A 353 -1.31 12.86 -22.26
N GLY A 354 -2.00 12.05 -21.46
CA GLY A 354 -3.12 12.51 -20.64
C GLY A 354 -4.50 12.35 -21.29
N VAL A 355 -4.58 11.85 -22.52
CA VAL A 355 -5.84 11.72 -23.27
C VAL A 355 -6.33 10.27 -23.25
N TRP A 356 -7.61 10.05 -22.91
CA TRP A 356 -8.24 8.72 -22.90
C TRP A 356 -9.16 8.49 -24.10
#